data_AF-A0A2K3JVJ2-F1
#
_entry.id   AF-A0A2K3JVJ2-F1
#
_cell.length_a   1.000
_cell.length_b   1.000
_cell.length_c   1.000
_cell.angle_alpha   90.00
_cell.angle_beta   90.00
_cell.angle_gamma   90.00
#
_symmetry.space_group_name_H-M   'P 1'
#
loop_
_entity.id
_entity.type
_entity.pdbx_description
1 polymer ?
#
loop_
_entity_poly.entity_id
_entity_poly.type
_entity_poly.pdbx_seq_one_letter_code
_entity_poly.pdbx_strand_id
1 'polypeptide(L)'
;MDSSITKSTFPIFTTNPFFLSKTSSLRPIKVSVKPPPPDFNYKLEISQESRAVIAESYPELLDLADNGSLVLVQKKRFGPVPSWRTEFVEPDYIWLIGTTHVSKESALEVERVVKAVKPDNVVVELCRSR
;
A
#
# COMPACT_ATOMS: atom_id res chain seq x y z
N MET A 1 -22.87 30.20 -30.98
CA MET A 1 -22.50 30.08 -29.56
C MET A 1 -21.23 29.25 -29.54
N ASP A 2 -20.09 29.90 -29.81
CA ASP A 2 -18.79 29.26 -29.90
C ASP A 2 -18.11 29.32 -28.53
N SER A 3 -17.94 28.16 -27.93
CA SER A 3 -17.21 27.94 -26.68
C SER A 3 -15.71 28.16 -26.91
N SER A 4 -15.19 29.24 -26.32
CA SER A 4 -13.79 29.62 -26.30
C SER A 4 -12.91 28.54 -25.65
N ILE A 5 -12.02 27.94 -26.43
CA ILE A 5 -10.93 27.10 -25.93
C ILE A 5 -9.87 28.04 -25.33
N THR A 6 -9.86 28.16 -24.00
CA THR A 6 -8.78 28.82 -23.26
C THR A 6 -7.51 27.96 -23.36
N LYS A 7 -6.61 28.32 -24.28
CA LYS A 7 -5.25 27.76 -24.34
C LYS A 7 -4.50 28.18 -23.08
N SER A 8 -4.29 27.23 -22.18
CA SER A 8 -3.38 27.37 -21.05
C SER A 8 -1.94 27.41 -21.59
N THR A 9 -1.41 28.62 -21.76
CA THR A 9 0.00 28.87 -22.05
C THR A 9 0.79 28.57 -20.78
N PHE A 10 1.40 27.37 -20.71
CA PHE A 10 2.42 27.09 -19.70
C PHE A 10 3.69 27.87 -20.08
N PRO A 11 4.31 28.63 -19.15
CA PRO A 11 5.58 29.28 -19.43
C PRO A 11 6.68 28.23 -19.57
N ILE A 12 7.25 28.12 -20.76
CA ILE A 12 8.48 27.38 -21.00
C ILE A 12 9.62 28.27 -20.50
N PHE A 13 10.18 27.94 -19.34
CA PHE A 13 11.42 28.56 -18.89
C PHE A 13 12.58 27.96 -19.67
N THR A 14 13.12 28.71 -20.64
CA THR A 14 14.37 28.35 -21.31
C THR A 14 15.56 29.07 -20.69
N THR A 15 16.69 28.35 -20.72
CA THR A 15 18.08 28.84 -20.72
C THR A 15 18.61 29.48 -19.44
N ASN A 16 19.18 28.63 -18.56
CA ASN A 16 20.22 29.05 -17.63
C ASN A 16 21.60 28.82 -18.29
N PRO A 17 22.37 29.87 -18.64
CA PRO A 17 23.67 29.71 -19.25
C PRO A 17 24.75 29.61 -18.15
N PHE A 18 25.65 28.64 -18.30
CA PHE A 18 26.88 28.45 -17.50
C PHE A 18 26.72 28.15 -16.00
N PHE A 19 26.76 26.86 -15.67
CA PHE A 19 27.76 26.34 -14.73
C PHE A 19 28.12 24.89 -15.14
N LEU A 20 29.23 24.74 -15.85
CA LEU A 20 29.95 23.48 -15.96
C LEU A 20 30.53 23.16 -14.58
N SER A 21 29.68 22.65 -13.68
CA SER A 21 30.15 21.99 -12.48
C SER A 21 30.48 20.54 -12.84
N LYS A 22 31.75 20.20 -12.61
CA LYS A 22 32.37 18.88 -12.76
C LYS A 22 31.37 17.81 -12.30
N THR A 23 30.87 16.99 -13.22
CA THR A 23 30.02 15.85 -12.89
C THR A 23 30.85 14.88 -12.06
N SER A 24 30.83 15.04 -10.73
CA SER A 24 31.23 13.95 -9.85
C SER A 24 30.27 12.82 -10.17
N SER A 25 30.75 11.83 -10.92
CA SER A 25 30.07 10.56 -11.12
C SER A 25 29.56 10.11 -9.74
N LEU A 26 28.25 10.25 -9.53
CA LEU A 26 27.60 9.76 -8.32
C LEU A 26 27.74 8.24 -8.42
N ARG A 27 28.71 7.70 -7.68
CA ARG A 27 28.87 6.25 -7.58
C ARG A 27 27.52 5.70 -7.12
N PRO A 28 26.96 4.68 -7.79
CA PRO A 28 25.70 4.10 -7.37
C PRO A 28 25.83 3.67 -5.91
N ILE A 29 24.95 4.17 -5.05
CA ILE A 29 24.88 3.76 -3.65
C ILE A 29 24.48 2.27 -3.67
N LYS A 30 25.45 1.40 -3.39
CA LYS A 30 25.23 -0.04 -3.33
C LYS A 30 24.57 -0.37 -1.99
N VAL A 31 23.26 -0.17 -1.90
CA VAL A 31 22.46 -0.61 -0.76
C VAL A 31 22.28 -2.12 -0.87
N SER A 32 22.71 -2.87 0.14
CA SER A 32 22.49 -4.32 0.22
C SER A 32 21.40 -4.58 1.25
N VAL A 33 20.19 -4.88 0.77
CA VAL A 33 19.09 -5.36 1.60
C VAL A 33 19.19 -6.88 1.67
N LYS A 34 19.28 -7.45 2.88
CA LYS A 34 19.23 -8.90 3.05
C LYS A 34 17.78 -9.36 2.85
N PRO A 35 17.51 -10.31 1.95
CA PRO A 35 16.17 -10.85 1.81
C PRO A 35 15.76 -11.59 3.10
N PRO A 36 14.46 -11.75 3.35
CA PRO A 36 13.99 -12.66 4.38
C PRO A 36 14.48 -14.10 4.10
N PRO A 37 14.58 -14.96 5.14
CA PRO A 37 14.87 -16.38 4.96
C PRO A 37 13.92 -17.06 3.96
N PRO A 38 14.36 -18.09 3.20
CA PRO A 38 13.54 -18.73 2.18
C PRO A 38 12.23 -19.36 2.69
N ASP A 39 12.21 -19.76 3.95
CA ASP A 39 11.10 -20.39 4.67
C ASP A 39 10.23 -19.37 5.43
N PHE A 40 10.60 -18.10 5.39
CA PHE A 40 9.87 -17.05 6.09
C PHE A 40 8.48 -16.83 5.47
N ASN A 41 7.45 -16.95 6.29
CA ASN A 41 6.08 -16.66 5.91
C ASN A 41 5.49 -15.59 6.85
N TYR A 42 5.50 -14.35 6.35
CA TYR A 42 4.99 -13.20 7.10
C TYR A 42 3.53 -13.37 7.54
N LYS A 43 2.69 -13.95 6.67
CA LYS A 43 1.27 -14.17 6.96
C LYS A 43 1.07 -15.06 8.18
N LEU A 44 1.87 -16.13 8.30
CA LEU A 44 1.82 -17.03 9.45
C LEU A 44 2.29 -16.33 10.72
N GLU A 45 3.36 -15.53 10.65
CA GLU A 45 3.90 -14.79 11.79
C GLU A 45 2.85 -13.91 12.48
N ILE A 46 2.00 -13.25 11.69
CA ILE A 46 1.00 -12.30 12.20
C ILE A 46 -0.41 -12.90 12.37
N SER A 47 -0.62 -14.15 11.93
CA SER A 47 -1.96 -14.76 11.84
C SER A 47 -2.73 -14.79 13.16
N GLN A 48 -2.10 -15.24 14.25
CA GLN A 48 -2.73 -15.35 15.56
C GLN A 48 -3.13 -13.98 16.13
N GLU A 49 -2.22 -13.01 16.03
CA GLU A 49 -2.44 -11.65 16.49
C GLU A 49 -3.54 -10.94 15.67
N SER A 50 -3.47 -11.07 14.34
CA SER A 50 -4.50 -10.59 13.42
C SER A 50 -5.86 -11.15 13.79
N ARG A 51 -5.95 -12.48 13.92
CA ARG A 51 -7.20 -13.18 14.26
C ARG A 51 -7.76 -12.72 15.60
N ALA A 52 -6.92 -12.57 16.63
CA ALA A 52 -7.36 -12.14 17.95
C ALA A 52 -8.02 -10.76 17.90
N VAL A 53 -7.40 -9.79 17.21
CA VAL A 53 -7.97 -8.44 17.08
C VAL A 53 -9.23 -8.43 16.24
N ILE A 54 -9.29 -9.23 15.17
CA ILE A 54 -10.51 -9.37 14.35
C ILE A 54 -11.64 -9.97 15.19
N ALA A 55 -11.38 -11.02 15.97
CA ALA A 55 -12.38 -11.64 16.84
C ALA A 55 -12.94 -10.66 17.89
N GLU A 56 -12.10 -9.76 18.40
CA GLU A 56 -12.50 -8.76 19.38
C GLU A 56 -13.29 -7.59 18.75
N SER A 57 -12.82 -7.07 17.62
CA SER A 57 -13.33 -5.82 17.04
C SER A 57 -14.39 -6.01 15.96
N TYR A 58 -14.28 -7.08 15.16
CA TYR A 58 -15.13 -7.37 13.99
C TYR A 58 -15.42 -8.88 13.89
N PRO A 59 -16.11 -9.46 14.89
CA PRO A 59 -16.36 -10.90 14.95
C PRO A 59 -17.10 -11.44 13.71
N GLU A 60 -17.88 -10.61 13.02
CA GLU A 60 -18.55 -10.95 11.76
C GLU A 60 -17.60 -11.16 10.58
N LEU A 61 -16.31 -10.87 10.73
CA LEU A 61 -15.26 -11.11 9.74
C LEU A 61 -14.29 -12.23 10.16
N LEU A 62 -14.54 -12.88 11.30
CA LEU A 62 -13.64 -13.91 11.85
C LEU A 62 -13.50 -15.12 10.92
N ASP A 63 -14.56 -15.47 10.18
CA ASP A 63 -14.53 -16.52 9.16
C ASP A 63 -13.46 -16.25 8.09
N LEU A 64 -13.27 -14.99 7.71
CA LEU A 64 -12.26 -14.58 6.73
C LEU A 64 -10.83 -14.61 7.30
N ALA A 65 -10.68 -14.40 8.61
CA ALA A 65 -9.40 -14.59 9.27
C ALA A 65 -9.06 -16.09 9.40
N ASP A 66 -10.07 -16.91 9.73
CA ASP A 66 -9.94 -18.36 9.91
C ASP A 66 -9.62 -19.09 8.59
N ASN A 67 -10.24 -18.68 7.49
CA ASN A 67 -9.90 -19.21 6.15
C ASN A 67 -8.63 -18.58 5.55
N GLY A 68 -8.09 -17.54 6.20
CA GLY A 68 -6.88 -16.84 5.81
C GLY A 68 -7.05 -15.84 4.66
N SER A 69 -8.26 -15.54 4.20
CA SER A 69 -8.49 -14.52 3.17
C SER A 69 -8.32 -13.09 3.70
N LEU A 70 -8.46 -12.88 5.01
CA LEU A 70 -8.31 -11.57 5.66
C LEU A 70 -7.18 -11.57 6.69
N VAL A 71 -6.33 -10.54 6.63
CA VAL A 71 -5.20 -10.35 7.55
C VAL A 71 -5.12 -8.88 7.95
N LEU A 72 -4.89 -8.64 9.24
CA LEU A 72 -4.72 -7.32 9.82
C LEU A 72 -3.25 -7.09 10.17
N VAL A 73 -2.66 -6.03 9.63
CA VAL A 73 -1.32 -5.56 9.97
C VAL A 73 -1.44 -4.30 10.82
N GLN A 74 -0.82 -4.30 11.99
CA GLN A 74 -0.86 -3.17 12.94
C GLN A 74 0.37 -2.30 12.83
N LYS A 75 0.22 -1.01 13.15
CA LYS A 75 1.29 -0.01 13.10
C LYS A 75 2.58 -0.36 13.83
N LYS A 76 2.50 -1.07 14.96
CA LYS A 76 3.69 -1.51 15.70
C LYS A 76 4.61 -2.46 14.91
N ARG A 77 4.13 -3.02 13.79
CA ARG A 77 4.91 -3.87 12.87
C ARG A 77 5.59 -3.06 11.76
N PHE A 78 5.30 -1.77 11.65
CA PHE A 78 5.93 -0.91 10.66
C PHE A 78 7.31 -0.44 11.11
N GLY A 79 8.15 -0.11 10.13
CA GLY A 79 9.48 0.42 10.38
C GLY A 79 9.43 1.89 10.81
N PRO A 80 10.58 2.46 11.21
CA PRO A 80 10.63 3.89 11.52
C PRO A 80 10.31 4.71 10.26
N VAL A 81 9.46 5.73 10.43
CA VAL A 81 9.19 6.71 9.37
C VAL A 81 10.49 7.49 9.10
N PRO A 82 10.99 7.51 7.86
CA PRO A 82 12.20 8.25 7.53
C PRO A 82 12.06 9.75 7.79
N SER A 83 13.12 10.39 8.29
CA SER A 83 13.11 11.81 8.66
C SER A 83 12.86 12.77 7.50
N TRP A 84 12.94 12.32 6.25
CA TRP A 84 12.66 13.11 5.03
C TRP A 84 11.21 12.99 4.54
N ARG A 85 10.35 12.24 5.24
CA ARG A 85 8.90 12.13 4.98
C ARG A 85 8.13 12.43 6.27
N THR A 86 8.33 13.63 6.82
CA THR A 86 7.66 14.02 8.08
C THR A 86 6.17 14.26 7.90
N GLU A 87 5.71 14.55 6.70
CA GLU A 87 4.30 14.68 6.33
C GLU A 87 3.59 13.33 6.16
N PHE A 88 4.34 12.24 6.02
CA PHE A 88 3.77 10.91 5.85
C PHE A 88 3.35 10.33 7.20
N VAL A 89 2.08 9.99 7.32
CA VAL A 89 1.53 9.33 8.51
C VAL A 89 1.14 7.90 8.12
N GLU A 90 1.79 6.93 8.77
CA GLU A 90 1.39 5.53 8.61
C GLU A 90 0.02 5.28 9.26
N PRO A 91 -0.86 4.51 8.61
CA PRO A 91 -2.15 4.16 9.16
C PRO A 91 -1.98 3.33 10.45
N ASP A 92 -2.98 3.32 11.32
CA ASP A 92 -2.90 2.49 12.52
C ASP A 92 -3.08 1.00 12.20
N TYR A 93 -3.83 0.72 11.13
CA TYR A 93 -4.16 -0.61 10.66
C TYR A 93 -4.14 -0.69 9.13
N ILE A 94 -3.63 -1.80 8.59
CA ILE A 94 -3.77 -2.17 7.19
C ILE A 94 -4.52 -3.49 7.14
N TRP A 95 -5.66 -3.49 6.44
CA TRP A 95 -6.48 -4.67 6.19
C TRP A 95 -6.13 -5.24 4.82
N LEU A 96 -5.54 -6.43 4.79
CA LEU A 96 -5.17 -7.14 3.57
C LEU A 96 -6.20 -8.23 3.28
N ILE A 97 -6.87 -8.12 2.14
CA ILE A 97 -7.83 -9.12 1.66
C ILE A 97 -7.29 -9.79 0.39
N GLY A 98 -7.14 -11.11 0.44
CA GLY A 98 -6.82 -11.93 -0.72
C GLY A 98 -8.07 -12.14 -1.57
N THR A 99 -7.97 -11.94 -2.88
CA THR A 99 -9.10 -12.11 -3.80
C THR A 99 -8.71 -12.97 -4.99
N THR A 100 -9.71 -13.60 -5.62
CA THR A 100 -9.53 -14.29 -6.90
C THR A 100 -10.32 -13.57 -7.99
N HIS A 101 -9.66 -13.24 -9.10
CA HIS A 101 -10.18 -12.38 -10.18
C HIS A 101 -11.54 -12.77 -10.78
N VAL A 102 -11.90 -14.06 -10.78
CA VAL A 102 -13.19 -14.59 -11.29
C VAL A 102 -14.18 -14.97 -10.19
N SER A 103 -13.80 -14.83 -8.92
CA SER A 103 -14.65 -15.26 -7.81
C SER A 103 -15.66 -14.19 -7.44
N LYS A 104 -16.95 -14.48 -7.66
CA LYS A 104 -18.04 -13.66 -7.14
C LYS A 104 -18.02 -13.59 -5.61
N GLU A 105 -17.60 -14.67 -4.96
CA GLU A 105 -17.47 -14.75 -3.50
C GLU A 105 -16.45 -13.72 -3.00
N SER A 106 -15.27 -13.62 -3.64
CA SER A 106 -14.26 -12.61 -3.25
C SER A 106 -14.80 -11.18 -3.32
N ALA A 107 -15.66 -10.87 -4.31
CA ALA A 107 -16.29 -9.55 -4.37
C ALA A 107 -17.25 -9.29 -3.19
N LEU A 108 -18.02 -10.31 -2.77
CA LEU A 108 -18.91 -10.21 -1.61
C LEU A 108 -18.13 -10.11 -0.29
N GLU A 109 -17.00 -10.82 -0.16
CA GLU A 109 -16.11 -10.71 0.99
C GLU A 109 -15.51 -9.32 1.10
N VAL A 110 -15.04 -8.73 -0.02
CA VAL A 110 -14.57 -7.34 -0.05
C VAL A 110 -15.67 -6.37 0.36
N GLU A 111 -16.89 -6.54 -0.16
CA GLU A 111 -18.03 -5.72 0.22
C GLU A 111 -18.31 -5.79 1.73
N ARG A 112 -18.30 -7.01 2.31
CA ARG A 112 -18.46 -7.22 3.76
C ARG A 112 -17.39 -6.46 4.55
N VAL A 113 -16.12 -6.62 4.20
CA VAL A 113 -15.00 -6.00 4.91
C VAL A 113 -15.08 -4.47 4.83
N VAL A 114 -15.31 -3.90 3.64
CA VAL A 114 -15.39 -2.45 3.46
C VAL A 114 -16.56 -1.85 4.25
N LYS A 115 -17.72 -2.51 4.26
CA LYS A 115 -18.89 -2.05 5.02
C LYS A 115 -18.67 -2.08 6.54
N ALA A 116 -18.02 -3.13 7.04
CA ALA A 116 -17.74 -3.29 8.47
C ALA A 116 -16.66 -2.33 8.94
N VAL A 117 -15.50 -2.33 8.29
CA VAL A 117 -14.31 -1.57 8.71
C VAL A 117 -14.41 -0.08 8.39
N LYS A 118 -15.12 0.29 7.31
CA LYS A 118 -15.23 1.66 6.80
C LYS A 118 -13.86 2.36 6.68
N PRO A 119 -12.92 1.80 5.91
CA PRO A 119 -11.56 2.31 5.84
C PRO A 119 -11.51 3.71 5.20
N ASP A 120 -10.56 4.54 5.65
CA ASP A 120 -10.33 5.87 5.05
C ASP A 120 -9.83 5.78 3.60
N ASN A 121 -9.08 4.72 3.29
CA ASN A 121 -8.46 4.52 1.99
C ASN A 121 -8.59 3.05 1.56
N VAL A 122 -8.86 2.83 0.28
CA VAL A 122 -8.88 1.50 -0.34
C VAL A 122 -7.82 1.48 -1.44
N VAL A 123 -6.89 0.53 -1.35
CA VAL A 123 -5.85 0.30 -2.36
C VAL A 123 -6.12 -1.03 -3.02
N VAL A 124 -6.06 -1.07 -4.36
CA VAL A 124 -6.28 -2.28 -5.14
C VAL A 124 -4.97 -2.66 -5.83
N GLU A 125 -4.48 -3.86 -5.53
CA GLU A 125 -3.41 -4.51 -6.29
C GLU A 125 -4.04 -5.39 -7.36
N LEU A 126 -3.59 -5.23 -8.60
CA LEU A 126 -4.14 -5.92 -9.75
C LEU A 126 -3.08 -6.83 -10.35
N CYS A 127 -3.40 -8.11 -10.51
CA CYS A 127 -2.51 -9.05 -11.17
C CYS A 127 -2.13 -8.56 -12.58
N ARG A 128 -0.85 -8.67 -12.91
CA ARG A 128 -0.28 -8.21 -14.18
C ARG A 128 -0.82 -8.96 -15.40
N SER A 129 -0.98 -10.27 -15.29
CA SER A 129 -1.55 -11.14 -16.32
C SER A 129 -3.02 -11.38 -16.02
N ARG A 130 -3.89 -11.02 -16.96
CA ARG A 130 -5.33 -11.30 -16.93
C ARG A 130 -5.62 -12.39 -17.95
#